data_AF-A0A1X2HP62-F1
#
_entry.id   AF-A0A1X2HP62-F1
#
_cell.length_a   1.000
_cell.length_b   1.000
_cell.length_c   1.000
_cell.angle_alpha   90.00
_cell.angle_beta   90.00
_cell.angle_gamma   90.00
#
_symmetry.space_group_name_H-M   'P 1'
#
loop_
_entity.id
_entity.type
_entity.pdbx_description
1 polymer ?
#
loop_
_entity_poly.entity_id
_entity_poly.type
_entity_poly.pdbx_seq_one_letter_code
_entity_poly.pdbx_strand_id
1 'polypeptide(L)'
;MDPMEEDVQDMEYRLWKKNTPYLYDLLITHALDWPSLTCQWFPDVEQRPGKPYKIQRLLLGTHTDGDELNHLQIAMVQTPNNMDKVDTLKYEEFTNEIGGYGGYNDASIRVTQKIAHEGEVNRARYQYENPNIIATKSVSGDVFIFDRTMHESFPKENEPCNPALRLKGHNREGFGLEWNPHKQKSSHLLSADYDGVVCEWDVSAATKEEKTMDPLRIYACHEKGINDISWHLGWPDLFASAGDDGMLNLYDTRHEAAEAAVKCHAHQTSVNGVAFNPFNEHLLATCSSDKTSVIWDLRNMGTKVHTLGGHQDEVYQIAWSPFHESVLATGATDKHVHVYDLARMADPPADPASDPPELLFKHVGHTAPVSDLCWDPDTPWMLASTAEDNSVHVWRMASRISSQEEHQ
;
A
#
# COMPACT_ATOMS: atom_id res chain seq x y z
N MET A 1 -0.35 -3.22 -27.14
CA MET A 1 0.75 -4.09 -26.73
C MET A 1 1.31 -4.76 -27.98
N ASP A 2 2.62 -4.99 -28.07
CA ASP A 2 3.21 -5.76 -29.17
C ASP A 2 2.80 -7.25 -28.99
N PRO A 3 2.33 -7.96 -30.03
CA PRO A 3 2.00 -9.39 -29.92
C PRO A 3 3.12 -10.25 -29.33
N MET A 4 4.38 -9.85 -29.55
CA MET A 4 5.54 -10.57 -28.98
C MET A 4 5.68 -10.34 -27.47
N GLU A 5 5.28 -9.18 -26.95
CA GLU A 5 5.27 -8.90 -25.50
C GLU A 5 4.15 -9.68 -24.80
N GLU A 6 2.98 -9.80 -25.42
CA GLU A 6 1.88 -10.62 -24.90
C GLU A 6 2.28 -12.09 -24.77
N ASP A 7 2.94 -12.67 -25.79
CA ASP A 7 3.39 -14.07 -25.75
C ASP A 7 4.44 -14.33 -24.65
N VAL A 8 5.36 -13.39 -24.43
CA VAL A 8 6.37 -13.49 -23.36
C VAL A 8 5.70 -13.42 -21.99
N GLN A 9 4.78 -12.49 -21.80
CA GLN A 9 4.04 -12.32 -20.57
C GLN A 9 3.21 -13.57 -20.23
N ASP A 10 2.52 -14.14 -21.22
CA ASP A 10 1.77 -15.37 -21.08
C ASP A 10 2.66 -16.55 -20.65
N MET A 11 3.87 -16.62 -21.21
CA MET A 11 4.86 -17.63 -20.86
C MET A 11 5.37 -17.46 -19.43
N GLU A 12 5.73 -16.23 -19.02
CA GLU A 12 6.17 -15.92 -17.66
C GLU A 12 5.09 -16.26 -16.64
N TYR A 13 3.85 -15.86 -16.88
CA TYR A 13 2.72 -16.15 -16.00
C TYR A 13 2.49 -17.65 -15.86
N ARG A 14 2.55 -18.42 -16.96
CA ARG A 14 2.42 -19.88 -16.92
C ARG A 14 3.56 -20.54 -16.15
N LEU A 15 4.79 -20.01 -16.27
CA LEU A 15 5.94 -20.51 -15.52
C LEU A 15 5.82 -20.21 -14.03
N TRP A 16 5.45 -18.98 -13.67
CA TRP A 16 5.14 -18.60 -12.28
C TRP A 16 4.08 -19.52 -11.70
N LYS A 17 2.96 -19.73 -12.41
CA LYS A 17 1.84 -20.56 -11.96
C LYS A 17 2.30 -21.98 -11.62
N LYS A 18 3.15 -22.60 -12.44
CA LYS A 18 3.75 -23.93 -12.19
C LYS A 18 4.62 -23.97 -10.93
N ASN A 19 5.27 -22.85 -10.60
CA ASN A 19 6.18 -22.74 -9.47
C ASN A 19 5.50 -22.29 -8.17
N THR A 20 4.23 -21.83 -8.21
CA THR A 20 3.53 -21.33 -7.02
C THR A 20 3.55 -22.27 -5.80
N PRO A 21 3.43 -23.62 -5.91
CA PRO A 21 3.48 -24.50 -4.73
C PRO A 21 4.84 -24.52 -4.02
N TYR A 22 5.87 -24.01 -4.69
CA TYR A 22 7.22 -23.91 -4.18
C TYR A 22 7.56 -22.50 -3.66
N LEU A 23 6.77 -21.50 -4.03
CA LEU A 23 7.07 -20.10 -3.75
C LEU A 23 6.19 -19.52 -2.64
N TYR A 24 5.00 -20.09 -2.41
CA TYR A 24 4.01 -19.54 -1.49
C TYR A 24 3.49 -20.59 -0.50
N ASP A 25 3.34 -20.18 0.76
CA ASP A 25 2.54 -20.90 1.76
C ASP A 25 1.05 -20.52 1.64
N LEU A 26 0.73 -19.36 1.06
CA LEU A 26 -0.63 -18.96 0.73
C LEU A 26 -0.61 -18.08 -0.52
N LEU A 27 -1.56 -18.34 -1.43
CA LEU A 27 -1.82 -17.47 -2.57
C LEU A 27 -3.33 -17.50 -2.88
N ILE A 28 -3.99 -16.37 -2.68
CA ILE A 28 -5.37 -16.13 -3.03
C ILE A 28 -5.37 -15.06 -4.12
N THR A 29 -5.93 -15.40 -5.27
CA THR A 29 -6.12 -14.46 -6.38
C THR A 29 -7.61 -14.22 -6.56
N HIS A 30 -8.02 -12.95 -6.60
CA HIS A 30 -9.41 -12.56 -6.79
C HIS A 30 -9.51 -11.46 -7.84
N ALA A 31 -10.42 -11.60 -8.79
CA ALA A 31 -10.74 -10.55 -9.75
C ALA A 31 -11.92 -9.73 -9.21
N LEU A 32 -11.70 -8.42 -9.04
CA LEU A 32 -12.75 -7.47 -8.68
C LEU A 32 -13.59 -7.09 -9.92
N ASP A 33 -14.75 -6.49 -9.66
CA ASP A 33 -15.58 -5.90 -10.73
C ASP A 33 -14.82 -4.76 -11.44
N TRP A 34 -14.04 -3.98 -10.68
CA TRP A 34 -13.28 -2.82 -11.13
C TRP A 34 -11.91 -2.79 -10.43
N PRO A 35 -10.88 -2.20 -11.05
CA PRO A 35 -9.55 -2.11 -10.46
C PRO A 35 -9.54 -1.25 -9.20
N SER A 36 -8.54 -1.51 -8.36
CA SER A 36 -8.40 -0.85 -7.07
C SER A 36 -7.04 -0.17 -6.96
N LEU A 37 -7.05 1.17 -6.91
CA LEU A 37 -5.86 1.99 -6.75
C LEU A 37 -5.31 1.99 -5.31
N THR A 38 -6.00 1.32 -4.38
CA THR A 38 -5.65 1.35 -2.97
C THR A 38 -5.90 0.03 -2.29
N CYS A 39 -5.03 -0.33 -1.36
CA CYS A 39 -5.14 -1.54 -0.56
C CYS A 39 -4.62 -1.30 0.85
N GLN A 40 -5.42 -1.61 1.87
CA GLN A 40 -4.94 -1.57 3.26
C GLN A 40 -5.61 -2.68 4.09
N TRP A 41 -4.80 -3.46 4.82
CA TRP A 41 -5.31 -4.41 5.80
C TRP A 41 -5.90 -3.70 7.01
N PHE A 42 -7.12 -4.09 7.38
CA PHE A 42 -7.65 -3.75 8.69
C PHE A 42 -6.91 -4.54 9.80
N PRO A 43 -6.75 -3.94 10.99
CA PRO A 43 -6.00 -4.57 12.08
C PRO A 43 -6.83 -5.61 12.84
N ASP A 44 -8.15 -5.68 12.62
CA ASP A 44 -9.01 -6.61 13.35
C ASP A 44 -9.00 -8.02 12.74
N VAL A 45 -8.96 -9.00 13.64
CA VAL A 45 -8.90 -10.42 13.32
C VAL A 45 -10.05 -11.13 14.03
N GLU A 46 -10.92 -11.76 13.26
CA GLU A 46 -12.00 -12.59 13.79
C GLU A 46 -11.59 -14.07 13.72
N GLN A 47 -11.43 -14.70 14.90
CA GLN A 47 -11.25 -16.15 15.02
C GLN A 47 -12.46 -16.78 15.69
N ARG A 48 -13.11 -17.71 14.99
CA ARG A 48 -14.28 -18.43 15.52
C ARG A 48 -13.86 -19.76 16.14
N PRO A 49 -14.27 -20.07 17.38
CA PRO A 49 -13.95 -21.35 18.00
C PRO A 49 -14.36 -22.55 17.13
N GLY A 50 -13.41 -23.48 16.91
CA GLY A 50 -13.64 -24.68 16.11
C GLY A 50 -13.63 -24.50 14.59
N LYS A 51 -13.39 -23.27 14.08
CA LYS A 51 -13.18 -23.04 12.64
C LYS A 51 -11.69 -23.13 12.29
N PRO A 52 -11.32 -23.75 11.16
CA PRO A 52 -9.92 -23.92 10.75
C PRO A 52 -9.33 -22.68 10.07
N TYR A 53 -10.01 -21.53 10.13
CA TYR A 53 -9.65 -20.29 9.46
C TYR A 53 -9.86 -19.10 10.38
N LYS A 54 -9.22 -17.99 10.03
CA LYS A 54 -9.46 -16.66 10.56
C LYS A 54 -10.02 -15.76 9.46
N ILE A 55 -10.67 -14.68 9.88
CA ILE A 55 -11.20 -13.66 9.00
C ILE A 55 -10.54 -12.33 9.34
N GLN A 56 -10.05 -11.65 8.31
CA GLN A 56 -9.59 -10.26 8.36
C GLN A 56 -10.28 -9.47 7.25
N ARG A 57 -9.97 -8.18 7.13
CA ARG A 57 -10.57 -7.33 6.11
C ARG A 57 -9.53 -6.51 5.36
N LEU A 58 -9.83 -6.24 4.10
CA LEU A 58 -9.11 -5.31 3.24
C LEU A 58 -9.99 -4.10 2.95
N LEU A 59 -9.39 -2.92 3.05
CA LEU A 59 -9.90 -1.68 2.53
C LEU A 59 -9.45 -1.56 1.07
N LEU A 60 -10.41 -1.35 0.17
CA LEU A 60 -10.21 -1.26 -1.26
C LEU A 60 -11.01 -0.07 -1.81
N GLY A 61 -10.67 0.35 -3.02
CA GLY A 61 -11.40 1.34 -3.81
C GLY A 61 -11.86 0.79 -5.16
N THR A 62 -12.62 1.58 -5.91
CA THR A 62 -12.85 1.34 -7.34
C THR A 62 -12.26 2.47 -8.17
N HIS A 63 -11.88 2.11 -9.39
CA HIS A 63 -11.56 3.00 -10.51
C HIS A 63 -12.45 2.58 -11.68
N THR A 64 -13.42 3.39 -12.06
CA THR A 64 -14.42 3.03 -13.10
C THR A 64 -14.27 3.82 -14.39
N ASP A 65 -13.33 4.77 -14.48
CA ASP A 65 -13.20 5.72 -15.60
C ASP A 65 -14.49 6.48 -15.93
N GLY A 66 -15.39 6.60 -14.95
CA GLY A 66 -16.69 7.27 -15.08
C GLY A 66 -17.82 6.43 -15.67
N ASP A 67 -17.58 5.14 -15.98
CA ASP A 67 -18.61 4.23 -16.50
C ASP A 67 -19.69 3.90 -15.46
N GLU A 68 -19.27 3.74 -14.20
CA GLU A 68 -20.14 3.44 -13.07
C GLU A 68 -19.85 4.34 -11.87
N LEU A 69 -20.79 4.42 -10.93
CA LEU A 69 -20.56 5.06 -9.65
C LEU A 69 -19.42 4.35 -8.91
N ASN A 70 -18.45 5.12 -8.43
CA ASN A 70 -17.33 4.59 -7.68
C ASN A 70 -17.72 4.25 -6.25
N HIS A 71 -16.98 3.33 -5.64
CA HIS A 71 -17.24 2.82 -4.31
C HIS A 71 -15.96 2.70 -3.48
N LEU A 72 -16.02 3.15 -2.24
CA LEU A 72 -15.14 2.66 -1.18
C LEU A 72 -15.61 1.25 -0.80
N GLN A 73 -14.70 0.28 -0.76
CA GLN A 73 -15.03 -1.13 -0.57
C GLN A 73 -14.34 -1.72 0.66
N ILE A 74 -15.05 -2.59 1.38
CA ILE A 74 -14.48 -3.42 2.44
C ILE A 74 -14.67 -4.89 2.03
N ALA A 75 -13.56 -5.56 1.77
CA ALA A 75 -13.51 -6.98 1.46
C ALA A 75 -13.14 -7.79 2.70
N MET A 76 -13.84 -8.89 2.90
CA MET A 76 -13.50 -9.91 3.88
C MET A 76 -12.49 -10.87 3.26
N VAL A 77 -11.41 -11.16 3.98
CA VAL A 77 -10.41 -12.15 3.59
C VAL A 77 -10.44 -13.29 4.60
N GLN A 78 -10.71 -14.49 4.13
CA GLN A 78 -10.67 -15.71 4.93
C GLN A 78 -9.35 -16.43 4.65
N THR A 79 -8.56 -16.67 5.70
CA THR A 79 -7.27 -17.35 5.59
C THR A 79 -7.16 -18.53 6.57
N PRO A 80 -6.46 -19.61 6.22
CA PRO A 80 -6.28 -20.75 7.12
C PRO A 80 -5.52 -20.39 8.39
N ASN A 81 -5.87 -21.00 9.53
CA ASN A 81 -5.14 -20.78 10.79
C ASN A 81 -3.72 -21.36 10.77
N ASN A 82 -3.49 -22.44 10.00
CA ASN A 82 -2.19 -23.09 9.87
C ASN A 82 -1.76 -23.13 8.40
N MET A 83 -0.89 -22.22 8.01
CA MET A 83 -0.40 -22.12 6.63
C MET A 83 0.86 -22.95 6.38
N ASP A 84 1.52 -23.48 7.43
CA ASP A 84 2.80 -24.19 7.29
C ASP A 84 2.60 -25.68 6.90
N LYS A 85 1.35 -26.16 6.89
CA LYS A 85 0.96 -27.54 6.54
C LYS A 85 0.17 -27.62 5.24
N VAL A 86 0.54 -26.82 4.24
CA VAL A 86 -0.10 -26.94 2.92
C VAL A 86 0.31 -28.27 2.30
N ASP A 87 -0.67 -29.14 2.10
CA ASP A 87 -0.50 -30.41 1.42
C ASP A 87 -0.30 -30.13 -0.08
N THR A 88 0.97 -30.06 -0.49
CA THR A 88 1.41 -29.79 -1.87
C THR A 88 0.97 -30.87 -2.86
N LEU A 89 0.37 -31.97 -2.40
CA LEU A 89 -0.13 -33.08 -3.23
C LEU A 89 -1.55 -32.89 -3.77
N LYS A 90 -2.30 -31.87 -3.33
CA LYS A 90 -3.64 -31.56 -3.85
C LYS A 90 -3.57 -30.65 -5.10
N TYR A 91 -2.86 -31.12 -6.12
CA TYR A 91 -2.83 -30.49 -7.44
C TYR A 91 -4.03 -31.02 -8.26
N GLU A 92 -5.06 -30.18 -8.45
CA GLU A 92 -6.14 -30.47 -9.40
C GLU A 92 -5.97 -29.60 -10.65
N GLU A 93 -5.56 -30.26 -11.74
CA GLU A 93 -5.23 -29.68 -13.04
C GLU A 93 -6.47 -29.22 -13.85
N PHE A 94 -7.69 -29.37 -13.31
CA PHE A 94 -8.90 -29.48 -14.12
C PHE A 94 -9.93 -28.32 -14.03
N THR A 95 -9.82 -27.40 -13.07
CA THR A 95 -10.97 -26.50 -12.79
C THR A 95 -10.97 -25.15 -13.49
N ASN A 96 -9.87 -24.70 -14.10
CA ASN A 96 -9.77 -23.43 -14.88
C ASN A 96 -10.38 -22.15 -14.24
N GLU A 97 -10.73 -22.17 -12.94
CA GLU A 97 -11.22 -21.05 -12.12
C GLU A 97 -10.58 -21.17 -10.72
N ILE A 98 -10.03 -20.08 -10.18
CA ILE A 98 -9.20 -20.11 -8.97
C ILE A 98 -9.99 -19.64 -7.74
N GLY A 99 -10.35 -20.61 -6.92
CA GLY A 99 -10.84 -20.45 -5.55
C GLY A 99 -10.32 -21.59 -4.68
N GLY A 100 -9.00 -21.68 -4.53
CA GLY A 100 -8.34 -22.64 -3.63
C GLY A 100 -7.14 -23.35 -4.25
N TYR A 101 -5.97 -22.72 -4.23
CA TYR A 101 -4.70 -23.44 -4.41
C TYR A 101 -4.05 -23.58 -3.03
N GLY A 102 -3.85 -24.83 -2.61
CA GLY A 102 -3.29 -25.20 -1.31
C GLY A 102 -4.28 -25.87 -0.36
N GLY A 103 -5.05 -26.88 -0.78
CA GLY A 103 -5.80 -27.77 0.13
C GLY A 103 -6.85 -27.15 1.07
N TYR A 104 -7.04 -25.84 1.02
CA TYR A 104 -8.01 -25.07 1.78
C TYR A 104 -9.05 -24.51 0.81
N ASN A 105 -10.11 -25.28 0.56
CA ASN A 105 -11.32 -24.83 -0.17
C ASN A 105 -12.01 -23.61 0.49
N ASP A 106 -11.46 -23.09 1.58
CA ASP A 106 -12.01 -22.05 2.44
C ASP A 106 -11.25 -20.72 2.34
N ALA A 107 -10.11 -20.64 1.64
CA ALA A 107 -9.39 -19.37 1.49
C ALA A 107 -10.05 -18.50 0.40
N SER A 108 -10.47 -17.28 0.73
CA SER A 108 -11.24 -16.45 -0.21
C SER A 108 -11.19 -14.96 0.12
N ILE A 109 -11.44 -14.13 -0.89
CA ILE A 109 -11.69 -12.70 -0.77
C ILE A 109 -13.14 -12.46 -1.23
N ARG A 110 -13.90 -11.67 -0.47
CA ARG A 110 -15.28 -11.31 -0.82
C ARG A 110 -15.60 -9.89 -0.39
N VAL A 111 -16.05 -9.05 -1.30
CA VAL A 111 -16.56 -7.71 -0.97
C VAL A 111 -17.82 -7.83 -0.10
N THR A 112 -17.76 -7.24 1.09
CA THR A 112 -18.85 -7.29 2.09
C THR A 112 -19.51 -5.95 2.36
N GLN A 113 -18.83 -4.86 1.99
CA GLN A 113 -19.42 -3.54 2.02
C GLN A 113 -18.98 -2.70 0.82
N LYS A 114 -19.91 -1.93 0.24
CA LYS A 114 -19.65 -0.87 -0.74
C LYS A 114 -20.28 0.42 -0.22
N ILE A 115 -19.56 1.53 -0.26
CA ILE A 115 -20.04 2.87 0.12
C ILE A 115 -19.89 3.76 -1.11
N ALA A 116 -20.99 4.42 -1.52
CA ALA A 116 -20.98 5.33 -2.67
C ALA A 116 -19.92 6.42 -2.51
N HIS A 117 -19.09 6.62 -3.53
CA HIS A 117 -17.97 7.54 -3.54
C HIS A 117 -18.06 8.50 -4.73
N GLU A 118 -17.64 9.74 -4.52
CA GLU A 118 -17.62 10.77 -5.56
C GLU A 118 -16.26 10.72 -6.27
N GLY A 119 -16.25 10.32 -7.54
CA GLY A 119 -15.01 10.04 -8.27
C GLY A 119 -14.30 8.78 -7.79
N GLU A 120 -13.18 8.46 -8.42
CA GLU A 120 -12.38 7.27 -8.14
C GLU A 120 -11.73 7.37 -6.75
N VAL A 121 -11.39 6.22 -6.16
CA VAL A 121 -10.76 6.17 -4.84
C VAL A 121 -9.25 6.05 -5.03
N ASN A 122 -8.57 7.18 -5.19
CA ASN A 122 -7.12 7.24 -5.43
C ASN A 122 -6.32 6.63 -4.27
N ARG A 123 -6.72 6.92 -3.03
CA ARG A 123 -6.17 6.30 -1.81
C ARG A 123 -7.21 6.27 -0.71
N ALA A 124 -7.25 5.19 0.06
CA ALA A 124 -8.09 5.08 1.25
C ALA A 124 -7.27 4.62 2.46
N ARG A 125 -7.39 5.31 3.59
CA ARG A 125 -6.68 4.98 4.84
C ARG A 125 -7.61 5.10 6.04
N TYR A 126 -7.62 4.07 6.89
CA TYR A 126 -8.38 4.13 8.15
C TYR A 126 -7.60 4.86 9.25
N GLN A 127 -8.33 5.44 10.20
CA GLN A 127 -7.75 6.06 11.39
C GLN A 127 -7.25 4.99 12.36
N TYR A 128 -5.99 5.06 12.79
CA TYR A 128 -5.35 4.02 13.62
C TYR A 128 -6.11 3.66 14.91
N GLU A 129 -6.58 4.64 15.68
CA GLU A 129 -7.32 4.40 16.95
C GLU A 129 -8.78 3.99 16.73
N ASN A 130 -9.37 4.32 15.58
CA ASN A 130 -10.74 3.93 15.24
C ASN A 130 -10.85 3.59 13.75
N PRO A 131 -10.58 2.32 13.38
CA PRO A 131 -10.61 1.89 11.99
C PRO A 131 -11.98 2.01 11.29
N ASN A 132 -13.05 2.38 11.99
CA ASN A 132 -14.33 2.68 11.32
C ASN A 132 -14.31 4.03 10.59
N ILE A 133 -13.43 4.95 11.00
CA ILE A 133 -13.23 6.23 10.34
C ILE A 133 -12.21 6.04 9.23
N ILE A 134 -12.61 6.36 8.01
CA ILE A 134 -11.81 6.16 6.80
C ILE A 134 -11.72 7.50 6.05
N ALA A 135 -10.49 7.92 5.77
CA ALA A 135 -10.22 9.02 4.86
C ALA A 135 -10.02 8.48 3.45
N THR A 136 -10.50 9.20 2.43
CA THR A 136 -10.25 8.86 1.03
C THR A 136 -9.87 10.08 0.20
N LYS A 137 -9.05 9.84 -0.82
CA LYS A 137 -8.73 10.79 -1.89
C LYS A 137 -9.54 10.50 -3.14
N SER A 138 -9.84 11.56 -3.89
CA SER A 138 -10.57 11.54 -5.15
C SER A 138 -9.92 12.47 -6.17
N VAL A 139 -10.36 12.34 -7.41
CA VAL A 139 -10.02 13.20 -8.56
C VAL A 139 -10.43 14.67 -8.38
N SER A 140 -11.31 14.99 -7.41
CA SER A 140 -11.78 16.36 -7.18
C SER A 140 -10.81 17.24 -6.37
N GLY A 141 -9.82 16.64 -5.71
CA GLY A 141 -8.92 17.29 -4.74
C GLY A 141 -9.48 17.36 -3.32
N ASP A 142 -10.80 17.24 -3.14
CA ASP A 142 -11.39 17.09 -1.81
C ASP A 142 -10.90 15.79 -1.15
N VAL A 143 -10.72 15.82 0.17
CA VAL A 143 -10.54 14.61 0.98
C VAL A 143 -11.86 14.28 1.66
N PHE A 144 -12.30 13.04 1.59
CA PHE A 144 -13.56 12.62 2.20
C PHE A 144 -13.31 11.81 3.46
N ILE A 145 -14.08 12.07 4.52
CA ILE A 145 -14.11 11.26 5.74
C ILE A 145 -15.41 10.49 5.79
N PHE A 146 -15.32 9.17 5.91
CA PHE A 146 -16.46 8.26 6.09
C PHE A 146 -16.40 7.60 7.46
N ASP A 147 -17.55 7.50 8.14
CA ASP A 147 -17.74 6.51 9.19
C ASP A 147 -18.48 5.33 8.57
N ARG A 148 -17.77 4.24 8.29
CA ARG A 148 -18.34 3.10 7.57
C ARG A 148 -19.54 2.46 8.29
N THR A 149 -19.67 2.64 9.60
CA THR A 149 -20.77 2.06 10.40
C THR A 149 -22.08 2.81 10.20
N MET A 150 -22.01 4.03 9.67
CA MET A 150 -23.15 4.87 9.34
C MET A 150 -23.70 4.61 7.93
N HIS A 151 -23.13 3.64 7.20
CA HIS A 151 -23.57 3.22 5.87
C HIS A 151 -24.10 1.78 5.91
N GLU A 152 -25.10 1.50 5.07
CA GLU A 152 -25.54 0.13 4.83
C GLU A 152 -24.41 -0.70 4.19
N SER A 153 -24.50 -2.03 4.24
CA SER A 153 -23.48 -2.89 3.62
C SER A 153 -23.41 -2.66 2.11
N PHE A 154 -24.53 -2.43 1.44
CA PHE A 154 -24.53 -2.13 0.02
C PHE A 154 -25.42 -0.91 -0.22
N PRO A 155 -25.02 0.01 -1.11
CA PRO A 155 -25.76 1.23 -1.34
C PRO A 155 -27.08 0.90 -2.05
N LYS A 156 -28.08 1.75 -1.82
CA LYS A 156 -29.33 1.72 -2.59
C LYS A 156 -29.06 2.18 -4.02
N GLU A 157 -29.93 1.77 -4.93
CA GLU A 157 -29.87 2.23 -6.32
C GLU A 157 -29.87 3.78 -6.37
N ASN A 158 -28.87 4.35 -7.05
CA ASN A 158 -28.64 5.80 -7.13
C ASN A 158 -28.41 6.52 -5.79
N GLU A 159 -27.94 5.82 -4.76
CA GLU A 159 -27.52 6.47 -3.50
C GLU A 159 -26.32 7.42 -3.75
N PRO A 160 -26.44 8.71 -3.42
CA PRO A 160 -25.35 9.65 -3.63
C PRO A 160 -24.23 9.45 -2.62
N CYS A 161 -23.02 9.86 -2.97
CA CYS A 161 -21.90 9.95 -2.04
C CYS A 161 -22.25 10.88 -0.86
N ASN A 162 -22.23 10.33 0.36
CA ASN A 162 -22.58 11.05 1.59
C ASN A 162 -21.50 10.87 2.66
N PRO A 163 -20.35 11.55 2.52
CA PRO A 163 -19.30 11.51 3.53
C PRO A 163 -19.74 12.23 4.81
N ALA A 164 -19.14 11.85 5.94
CA ALA A 164 -19.31 12.54 7.21
C ALA A 164 -18.72 13.96 7.14
N LEU A 165 -17.53 14.10 6.55
CA LEU A 165 -16.86 15.40 6.33
C LEU A 165 -16.21 15.45 4.95
N ARG A 166 -16.21 16.64 4.35
CA ARG A 166 -15.43 16.99 3.16
C ARG A 166 -14.33 17.97 3.55
N LEU A 167 -13.08 17.53 3.54
CA LEU A 167 -11.95 18.38 3.86
C LEU A 167 -11.50 19.12 2.59
N LYS A 168 -11.43 20.45 2.69
CA LYS A 168 -11.05 21.38 1.63
C LYS A 168 -9.61 21.82 1.83
N GLY A 169 -8.94 22.24 0.76
CA GLY A 169 -7.59 22.81 0.82
C GLY A 169 -6.83 22.67 -0.49
N HIS A 170 -7.00 21.54 -1.16
CA HIS A 170 -6.36 21.25 -2.43
C HIS A 170 -7.18 21.72 -3.64
N ASN A 171 -6.50 21.87 -4.78
CA ASN A 171 -7.13 22.28 -6.04
C ASN A 171 -6.87 21.34 -7.23
N ARG A 172 -6.19 20.22 -6.98
CA ARG A 172 -5.90 19.15 -7.94
C ARG A 172 -6.09 17.81 -7.24
N GLU A 173 -6.17 16.75 -8.02
CA GLU A 173 -6.13 15.40 -7.47
C GLU A 173 -4.74 15.03 -6.93
N GLY A 174 -4.70 13.91 -6.20
CA GLY A 174 -3.47 13.30 -5.74
C GLY A 174 -3.73 12.05 -4.92
N PHE A 175 -2.63 11.50 -4.41
CA PHE A 175 -2.61 10.18 -3.77
C PHE A 175 -2.13 10.23 -2.32
N GLY A 176 -1.32 11.23 -1.94
CA GLY A 176 -0.76 11.33 -0.60
C GLY A 176 -1.86 11.44 0.47
N LEU A 177 -1.90 10.49 1.41
CA LEU A 177 -2.91 10.44 2.46
C LEU A 177 -2.40 9.58 3.63
N GLU A 178 -2.24 10.17 4.81
CA GLU A 178 -1.83 9.42 6.00
C GLU A 178 -2.37 10.02 7.31
N TRP A 179 -3.00 9.17 8.14
CA TRP A 179 -3.36 9.51 9.51
C TRP A 179 -2.12 9.53 10.40
N ASN A 180 -2.09 10.41 11.39
CA ASN A 180 -1.01 10.39 12.37
C ASN A 180 -1.13 9.11 13.23
N PRO A 181 -0.09 8.27 13.32
CA PRO A 181 -0.14 6.99 14.02
C PRO A 181 -0.10 7.13 15.55
N HIS A 182 0.23 8.33 16.07
CA HIS A 182 0.37 8.56 17.50
C HIS A 182 -0.98 8.80 18.16
N LYS A 183 -1.30 8.04 19.20
CA LYS A 183 -2.58 8.12 19.93
C LYS A 183 -2.99 9.54 20.34
N GLN A 184 -2.06 10.39 20.78
CA GLN A 184 -2.38 11.77 21.16
C GLN A 184 -2.80 12.68 20.00
N LYS A 185 -2.48 12.29 18.76
CA LYS A 185 -2.77 13.04 17.54
C LYS A 185 -3.50 12.17 16.51
N SER A 186 -4.17 11.09 16.92
CA SER A 186 -4.75 10.14 15.97
C SER A 186 -5.83 10.73 15.06
N SER A 187 -6.39 11.90 15.40
CA SER A 187 -7.32 12.66 14.57
C SER A 187 -6.65 13.59 13.55
N HIS A 188 -5.32 13.73 13.60
CA HIS A 188 -4.57 14.48 12.61
C HIS A 188 -4.43 13.66 11.33
N LEU A 189 -4.78 14.28 10.21
CA LEU A 189 -4.68 13.70 8.88
C LEU A 189 -3.84 14.62 8.01
N LEU A 190 -2.91 14.05 7.26
CA LEU A 190 -2.24 14.73 6.16
C LEU A 190 -2.80 14.24 4.83
N SER A 191 -2.87 15.15 3.86
CA SER A 191 -2.94 14.80 2.45
C SER A 191 -2.01 15.65 1.60
N ALA A 192 -1.62 15.10 0.45
CA ALA A 192 -0.73 15.74 -0.50
C ALA A 192 -1.22 15.50 -1.93
N ASP A 193 -1.21 16.56 -2.73
CA ASP A 193 -1.73 16.53 -4.10
C ASP A 193 -0.75 17.08 -5.14
N TYR A 194 -1.15 16.96 -6.41
CA TYR A 194 -0.40 17.48 -7.54
C TYR A 194 -0.41 19.02 -7.67
N ASP A 195 -0.95 19.71 -6.66
CA ASP A 195 -0.85 21.16 -6.48
C ASP A 195 0.41 21.59 -5.71
N GLY A 196 1.22 20.64 -5.25
CA GLY A 196 2.51 20.91 -4.62
C GLY A 196 2.43 21.28 -3.14
N VAL A 197 1.24 21.14 -2.52
CA VAL A 197 1.05 21.42 -1.10
C VAL A 197 0.68 20.18 -0.30
N VAL A 198 1.05 20.17 0.98
CA VAL A 198 0.51 19.25 1.98
C VAL A 198 -0.49 20.01 2.84
N CYS A 199 -1.67 19.45 3.05
CA CYS A 199 -2.66 19.98 3.97
C CYS A 199 -2.75 19.10 5.22
N GLU A 200 -2.92 19.73 6.38
CA GLU A 200 -3.13 19.07 7.68
C GLU A 200 -4.49 19.46 8.24
N TRP A 201 -5.25 18.49 8.76
CA TRP A 201 -6.50 18.72 9.50
C TRP A 201 -6.47 17.97 10.82
N ASP A 202 -7.07 18.55 11.86
CA ASP A 202 -7.50 17.80 13.04
C ASP A 202 -9.00 17.50 12.91
N VAL A 203 -9.32 16.30 12.44
CA VAL A 203 -10.70 15.90 12.12
C VAL A 203 -11.61 15.90 13.36
N SER A 204 -11.04 15.83 14.57
CA SER A 204 -11.82 15.87 15.81
C SER A 204 -12.38 17.24 16.15
N ALA A 205 -11.85 18.31 15.54
CA ALA A 205 -12.32 19.67 15.74
C ALA A 205 -13.64 19.97 15.00
N ALA A 206 -14.03 19.12 14.05
CA ALA A 206 -15.26 19.29 13.30
C ALA A 206 -16.51 19.04 14.18
N THR A 207 -17.52 19.88 14.02
CA THR A 207 -18.82 19.71 14.68
C THR A 207 -19.73 18.77 13.88
N LYS A 208 -20.82 18.26 14.50
CA LYS A 208 -21.75 17.34 13.83
C LYS A 208 -22.56 18.01 12.72
N GLU A 209 -22.71 19.33 12.79
CA GLU A 209 -23.46 20.15 11.85
C GLU A 209 -22.61 20.55 10.63
N GLU A 210 -21.30 20.61 10.79
CA GLU A 210 -20.36 20.93 9.71
C GLU A 210 -20.17 19.72 8.80
N LYS A 211 -20.36 19.92 7.49
CA LYS A 211 -20.05 18.91 6.46
C LYS A 211 -18.75 19.21 5.71
N THR A 212 -18.13 20.35 5.98
CA THR A 212 -16.93 20.84 5.29
C THR A 212 -15.95 21.40 6.29
N MET A 213 -14.65 21.17 6.08
CA MET A 213 -13.60 21.65 6.97
C MET A 213 -12.40 22.18 6.17
N ASP A 214 -11.93 23.39 6.52
CA ASP A 214 -10.70 23.98 5.99
C ASP A 214 -9.47 23.43 6.72
N PRO A 215 -8.27 23.46 6.10
CA PRO A 215 -7.08 22.86 6.71
C PRO A 215 -6.63 23.65 7.93
N LEU A 216 -6.20 22.92 8.96
CA LEU A 216 -5.51 23.47 10.13
C LEU A 216 -4.21 24.16 9.70
N ARG A 217 -3.51 23.56 8.74
CA ARG A 217 -2.28 24.12 8.16
C ARG A 217 -2.07 23.64 6.72
N ILE A 218 -1.43 24.49 5.93
CA ILE A 218 -0.98 24.19 4.58
C ILE A 218 0.54 24.39 4.51
N TYR A 219 1.25 23.41 3.98
CA TYR A 219 2.69 23.43 3.76
C TYR A 219 2.96 23.50 2.26
N ALA A 220 3.62 24.56 1.79
CA ALA A 220 4.05 24.68 0.39
C ALA A 220 5.35 23.90 0.21
N CYS A 221 5.24 22.64 -0.21
CA CYS A 221 6.35 21.70 -0.09
C CYS A 221 7.22 21.60 -1.33
N HIS A 222 6.60 21.44 -2.50
CA HIS A 222 7.29 21.07 -3.74
C HIS A 222 6.97 22.06 -4.86
N GLU A 223 7.88 22.20 -5.82
CA GLU A 223 7.63 23.05 -7.02
C GLU A 223 6.73 22.35 -8.04
N LYS A 224 6.65 21.01 -7.94
CA LYS A 224 5.78 20.13 -8.72
C LYS A 224 4.83 19.36 -7.79
N GLY A 225 4.09 18.40 -8.35
CA GLY A 225 3.16 17.57 -7.60
C GLY A 225 3.85 16.74 -6.51
N ILE A 226 3.09 16.46 -5.45
CA ILE A 226 3.51 15.57 -4.37
C ILE A 226 2.86 14.21 -4.60
N ASN A 227 3.68 13.16 -4.63
CA ASN A 227 3.21 11.80 -4.89
C ASN A 227 2.85 11.08 -3.59
N ASP A 228 3.65 11.31 -2.54
CA ASP A 228 3.45 10.63 -1.27
C ASP A 228 3.92 11.43 -0.06
N ILE A 229 3.39 11.05 1.09
CA ILE A 229 3.69 11.62 2.39
C ILE A 229 3.72 10.52 3.43
N SER A 230 4.52 10.71 4.47
CA SER A 230 4.49 9.78 5.61
C SER A 230 4.74 10.44 6.94
N TRP A 231 3.96 10.07 7.96
CA TRP A 231 4.23 10.48 9.34
C TRP A 231 5.37 9.65 9.91
N HIS A 232 6.20 10.29 10.73
CA HIS A 232 7.21 9.57 11.47
C HIS A 232 6.56 8.69 12.55
N LEU A 233 6.89 7.40 12.55
CA LEU A 233 6.25 6.42 13.44
C LEU A 233 6.68 6.57 14.91
N GLY A 234 7.86 7.15 15.18
CA GLY A 234 8.35 7.44 16.54
C GLY A 234 8.14 8.87 17.07
N TRP A 235 7.92 9.87 16.20
CA TRP A 235 7.92 11.29 16.59
C TRP A 235 6.66 11.96 16.02
N PRO A 236 5.70 12.38 16.87
CA PRO A 236 4.34 12.75 16.45
C PRO A 236 4.23 14.04 15.64
N ASP A 237 5.30 14.82 15.59
CA ASP A 237 5.35 16.12 14.94
C ASP A 237 6.15 16.11 13.64
N LEU A 238 6.82 15.00 13.30
CA LEU A 238 7.66 14.89 12.10
C LEU A 238 6.91 14.16 11.00
N PHE A 239 6.98 14.68 9.77
CA PHE A 239 6.54 13.97 8.57
C PHE A 239 7.50 14.22 7.40
N ALA A 240 7.40 13.38 6.38
CA ALA A 240 8.12 13.50 5.12
C ALA A 240 7.14 13.72 3.96
N SER A 241 7.60 14.41 2.91
CA SER A 241 6.90 14.52 1.62
C SER A 241 7.86 14.21 0.46
N ALA A 242 7.34 13.50 -0.54
CA ALA A 242 8.06 13.05 -1.74
C ALA A 242 7.35 13.58 -3.00
N GLY A 243 8.11 14.20 -3.92
CA GLY A 243 7.54 14.90 -5.06
C GLY A 243 8.16 14.60 -6.42
N ASP A 244 7.46 15.06 -7.46
CA ASP A 244 7.84 14.98 -8.88
C ASP A 244 9.07 15.83 -9.25
N ASP A 245 9.51 16.69 -8.33
CA ASP A 245 10.73 17.46 -8.44
C ASP A 245 11.98 16.65 -8.04
N GLY A 246 11.84 15.37 -7.67
CA GLY A 246 12.93 14.50 -7.23
C GLY A 246 13.36 14.74 -5.79
N MET A 247 12.60 15.56 -5.06
CA MET A 247 12.91 16.00 -3.71
C MET A 247 12.24 15.12 -2.66
N LEU A 248 12.94 14.98 -1.54
CA LEU A 248 12.42 14.52 -0.26
C LEU A 248 12.56 15.67 0.74
N ASN A 249 11.44 16.09 1.34
CA ASN A 249 11.42 17.16 2.33
C ASN A 249 10.91 16.62 3.68
N LEU A 250 11.50 17.11 4.76
CA LEU A 250 11.11 16.77 6.14
C LEU A 250 10.56 18.00 6.85
N TYR A 251 9.46 17.82 7.58
CA TYR A 251 8.72 18.90 8.24
C TYR A 251 8.49 18.61 9.71
N ASP A 252 8.57 19.66 10.52
CA ASP A 252 8.20 19.63 11.93
C ASP A 252 6.96 20.50 12.15
N THR A 253 5.84 19.89 12.53
CA THR A 253 4.57 20.58 12.76
C THR A 253 4.61 21.56 13.95
N ARG A 254 5.65 21.52 14.78
CA ARG A 254 5.86 22.52 15.84
C ARG A 254 6.42 23.83 15.31
N HIS A 255 7.00 23.83 14.10
CA HIS A 255 7.56 25.02 13.49
C HIS A 255 6.45 25.89 12.87
N GLU A 256 6.26 27.11 13.39
CA GLU A 256 5.14 27.98 13.00
C GLU A 256 5.17 28.40 11.52
N ALA A 257 6.37 28.50 10.92
CA ALA A 257 6.52 28.99 9.55
C ALA A 257 6.10 27.96 8.47
N ALA A 258 5.77 26.72 8.83
CA ALA A 258 5.43 25.64 7.89
C ALA A 258 6.52 25.36 6.82
N GLU A 259 7.78 25.69 7.14
CA GLU A 259 8.93 25.46 6.27
C GLU A 259 9.56 24.09 6.54
N ALA A 260 10.19 23.51 5.52
CA ALA A 260 10.90 22.25 5.65
C ALA A 260 12.12 22.40 6.56
N ALA A 261 12.28 21.51 7.53
CA ALA A 261 13.47 21.41 8.35
C ALA A 261 14.67 20.87 7.53
N VAL A 262 14.40 19.98 6.56
CA VAL A 262 15.40 19.41 5.66
C VAL A 262 14.80 19.32 4.26
N LYS A 263 15.62 19.63 3.24
CA LYS A 263 15.31 19.36 1.83
C LYS A 263 16.46 18.58 1.21
N CYS A 264 16.18 17.48 0.55
CA CYS A 264 17.18 16.62 -0.08
C CYS A 264 16.77 16.26 -1.51
N HIS A 265 17.73 16.28 -2.44
CA HIS A 265 17.55 15.66 -3.76
C HIS A 265 17.70 14.15 -3.59
N ALA A 266 16.57 13.45 -3.44
CA ALA A 266 16.58 12.03 -3.18
C ALA A 266 16.87 11.22 -4.44
N HIS A 267 16.26 11.60 -5.56
CA HIS A 267 16.34 10.91 -6.84
C HIS A 267 16.54 11.88 -8.01
N GLN A 268 16.90 11.35 -9.18
CA GLN A 268 17.06 12.15 -10.41
C GLN A 268 15.72 12.42 -11.12
N THR A 269 14.70 11.64 -10.79
CA THR A 269 13.34 11.69 -11.32
C THR A 269 12.34 11.69 -10.17
N SER A 270 11.04 11.66 -10.47
CA SER A 270 9.94 11.68 -9.50
C SER A 270 10.13 10.67 -8.37
N VAL A 271 10.01 11.14 -7.13
CA VAL A 271 9.93 10.28 -5.94
C VAL A 271 8.46 9.95 -5.72
N ASN A 272 8.09 8.68 -5.87
CA ASN A 272 6.70 8.24 -5.91
C ASN A 272 6.17 7.78 -4.55
N GLY A 273 7.06 7.33 -3.66
CA GLY A 273 6.69 6.79 -2.35
C GLY A 273 7.74 7.09 -1.28
N VAL A 274 7.29 7.24 -0.05
CA VAL A 274 8.15 7.43 1.13
C VAL A 274 7.58 6.68 2.33
N ALA A 275 8.41 5.94 3.06
CA ALA A 275 7.99 5.20 4.24
C ALA A 275 9.05 5.24 5.35
N PHE A 276 8.64 5.64 6.56
CA PHE A 276 9.47 5.53 7.76
C PHE A 276 9.52 4.08 8.26
N ASN A 277 10.68 3.68 8.78
CA ASN A 277 10.83 2.35 9.37
C ASN A 277 10.10 2.28 10.73
N PRO A 278 9.30 1.22 10.99
CA PRO A 278 8.52 1.09 12.23
C PRO A 278 9.34 0.76 13.48
N PHE A 279 10.58 0.29 13.31
CA PHE A 279 11.45 -0.12 14.41
C PHE A 279 12.61 0.85 14.64
N ASN A 280 13.13 1.45 13.55
CA ASN A 280 14.28 2.34 13.58
C ASN A 280 13.89 3.79 13.27
N GLU A 281 13.86 4.63 14.30
CA GLU A 281 13.47 6.04 14.23
C GLU A 281 14.41 6.94 13.39
N HIS A 282 15.48 6.39 12.81
CA HIS A 282 16.37 7.16 11.94
C HIS A 282 16.33 6.70 10.49
N LEU A 283 15.63 5.61 10.19
CA LEU A 283 15.57 5.06 8.84
C LEU A 283 14.25 5.41 8.16
N LEU A 284 14.37 5.79 6.89
CA LEU A 284 13.25 5.85 5.96
C LEU A 284 13.69 5.32 4.61
N ALA A 285 12.73 4.93 3.79
CA ALA A 285 12.95 4.51 2.42
C ALA A 285 12.15 5.40 1.47
N THR A 286 12.69 5.62 0.27
CA THR A 286 12.01 6.28 -0.84
C THR A 286 12.01 5.37 -2.06
N CYS A 287 10.99 5.46 -2.91
CA CYS A 287 10.95 4.80 -4.22
C CYS A 287 10.67 5.80 -5.34
N SER A 288 11.09 5.47 -6.57
CA SER A 288 11.19 6.47 -7.64
C SER A 288 10.94 5.89 -9.03
N SER A 289 10.57 6.78 -9.96
CA SER A 289 10.51 6.50 -11.39
C SER A 289 11.90 6.24 -12.01
N ASP A 290 13.00 6.44 -11.27
CA ASP A 290 14.35 6.00 -11.69
C ASP A 290 14.59 4.49 -11.53
N LYS A 291 13.52 3.73 -11.20
CA LYS A 291 13.51 2.26 -11.05
C LYS A 291 14.25 1.76 -9.81
N THR A 292 14.61 2.66 -8.91
CA THR A 292 15.32 2.32 -7.68
C THR A 292 14.53 2.75 -6.45
N SER A 293 14.83 2.08 -5.34
CA SER A 293 14.46 2.56 -4.00
C SER A 293 15.72 2.89 -3.22
N VAL A 294 15.67 3.85 -2.31
CA VAL A 294 16.84 4.31 -1.56
C VAL A 294 16.54 4.32 -0.06
N ILE A 295 17.50 3.82 0.72
CA ILE A 295 17.48 3.89 2.18
C ILE A 295 18.22 5.13 2.64
N TRP A 296 17.63 5.84 3.59
CA TRP A 296 18.14 7.10 4.14
C TRP A 296 18.28 7.02 5.65
N ASP A 297 19.28 7.74 6.17
CA ASP A 297 19.46 7.99 7.60
C ASP A 297 19.16 9.46 7.89
N LEU A 298 18.14 9.71 8.71
CA LEU A 298 17.70 11.05 9.11
C LEU A 298 18.81 11.90 9.73
N ARG A 299 19.81 11.26 10.35
CA ARG A 299 20.95 11.95 10.97
C ARG A 299 21.93 12.48 9.93
N ASN A 300 21.91 11.94 8.71
CA ASN A 300 22.75 12.36 7.60
C ASN A 300 22.03 12.22 6.25
N MET A 301 21.10 13.14 5.98
CA MET A 301 20.34 13.20 4.72
C MET A 301 21.18 13.64 3.51
N GLY A 302 22.47 13.97 3.68
CA GLY A 302 23.35 14.37 2.59
C GLY A 302 23.90 13.20 1.78
N THR A 303 23.78 11.97 2.27
CA THR A 303 24.31 10.77 1.62
C THR A 303 23.30 9.63 1.69
N LYS A 304 23.10 8.94 0.57
CA LYS A 304 22.30 7.71 0.50
C LYS A 304 22.97 6.62 1.33
N VAL A 305 22.21 5.89 2.14
CA VAL A 305 22.73 4.72 2.88
C VAL A 305 22.93 3.56 1.92
N HIS A 306 21.91 3.29 1.11
CA HIS A 306 21.91 2.19 0.15
C HIS A 306 20.88 2.43 -0.97
N THR A 307 21.10 1.82 -2.13
CA THR A 307 20.18 1.87 -3.27
C THR A 307 19.77 0.45 -3.62
N LEU A 308 18.47 0.17 -3.53
CA LEU A 308 17.84 -1.10 -3.86
C LEU A 308 17.48 -1.11 -5.35
N GLY A 309 18.09 -2.05 -6.08
CA GLY A 309 17.84 -2.27 -7.51
C GLY A 309 16.94 -3.48 -7.78
N GLY A 310 16.82 -3.84 -9.06
CA GLY A 310 16.13 -5.05 -9.52
C GLY A 310 14.85 -4.78 -10.31
N HIS A 311 14.13 -3.70 -10.00
CA HIS A 311 12.96 -3.28 -10.79
C HIS A 311 13.35 -2.88 -12.21
N GLN A 312 12.49 -3.20 -13.17
CA GLN A 312 12.72 -2.91 -14.59
C GLN A 312 11.96 -1.68 -15.07
N ASP A 313 11.07 -1.16 -14.24
CA ASP A 313 10.27 0.03 -14.50
C ASP A 313 10.07 0.84 -13.20
N GLU A 314 9.30 1.92 -13.31
CA GLU A 314 9.03 2.87 -12.24
C GLU A 314 8.48 2.20 -10.97
N VAL A 315 9.05 2.54 -9.81
CA VAL A 315 8.61 2.02 -8.51
C VAL A 315 7.62 3.01 -7.90
N TYR A 316 6.39 2.55 -7.63
CA TYR A 316 5.28 3.42 -7.24
C TYR A 316 4.92 3.33 -5.76
N GLN A 317 5.15 2.18 -5.12
CA GLN A 317 4.79 1.98 -3.72
C GLN A 317 5.93 1.32 -2.95
N ILE A 318 6.07 1.70 -1.68
CA ILE A 318 7.05 1.15 -0.74
C ILE A 318 6.42 0.99 0.65
N ALA A 319 6.63 -0.16 1.30
CA ALA A 319 6.14 -0.39 2.65
C ALA A 319 7.09 -1.27 3.45
N TRP A 320 7.45 -0.82 4.66
CA TRP A 320 8.20 -1.62 5.62
C TRP A 320 7.35 -2.73 6.22
N SER A 321 7.99 -3.85 6.54
CA SER A 321 7.36 -4.93 7.29
C SER A 321 7.00 -4.44 8.70
N PRO A 322 5.80 -4.75 9.22
CA PRO A 322 5.44 -4.44 10.59
C PRO A 322 6.02 -5.44 11.61
N PHE A 323 6.75 -6.47 11.16
CA PHE A 323 7.31 -7.54 12.00
C PHE A 323 8.83 -7.63 11.98
N HIS A 324 9.47 -7.19 10.90
CA HIS A 324 10.91 -7.37 10.68
C HIS A 324 11.56 -6.03 10.32
N GLU A 325 12.52 -5.57 11.15
CA GLU A 325 13.16 -4.25 11.01
C GLU A 325 13.87 -4.06 9.67
N SER A 326 14.49 -5.12 9.13
CA SER A 326 15.28 -5.05 7.90
C SER A 326 14.47 -5.26 6.62
N VAL A 327 13.17 -5.57 6.72
CA VAL A 327 12.38 -6.03 5.58
C VAL A 327 11.45 -4.94 5.08
N LEU A 328 11.40 -4.79 3.76
CA LEU A 328 10.44 -3.92 3.08
C LEU A 328 9.99 -4.52 1.75
N ALA A 329 8.85 -4.07 1.25
CA ALA A 329 8.32 -4.45 -0.04
C ALA A 329 8.11 -3.23 -0.94
N THR A 330 8.24 -3.43 -2.24
CA THR A 330 8.01 -2.40 -3.26
C THR A 330 7.16 -2.94 -4.39
N GLY A 331 6.28 -2.09 -4.94
CA GLY A 331 5.44 -2.38 -6.10
C GLY A 331 5.76 -1.43 -7.24
N ALA A 332 5.74 -1.94 -8.47
CA ALA A 332 6.19 -1.20 -9.64
C ALA A 332 5.32 -1.43 -10.89
N THR A 333 5.51 -0.56 -11.88
CA THR A 333 4.88 -0.66 -13.21
C THR A 333 5.38 -1.84 -14.02
N ASP A 334 6.52 -2.42 -13.62
CA ASP A 334 7.01 -3.68 -14.19
C ASP A 334 6.13 -4.89 -13.82
N LYS A 335 5.03 -4.69 -13.05
CA LYS A 335 4.03 -5.70 -12.64
C LYS A 335 4.50 -6.59 -11.49
N HIS A 336 5.64 -6.29 -10.88
CA HIS A 336 6.22 -7.11 -9.84
C HIS A 336 6.12 -6.44 -8.47
N VAL A 337 6.01 -7.29 -7.45
CA VAL A 337 6.28 -6.89 -6.06
C VAL A 337 7.60 -7.51 -5.64
N HIS A 338 8.56 -6.69 -5.22
CA HIS A 338 9.81 -7.14 -4.64
C HIS A 338 9.74 -7.07 -3.12
N VAL A 339 10.30 -8.07 -2.46
CA VAL A 339 10.56 -8.05 -1.01
C VAL A 339 12.06 -8.05 -0.82
N TYR A 340 12.56 -7.05 -0.11
CA TYR A 340 13.96 -6.89 0.21
C TYR A 340 14.21 -7.20 1.69
N ASP A 341 15.40 -7.70 1.97
CA ASP A 341 15.92 -7.83 3.33
C ASP A 341 17.30 -7.19 3.42
N LEU A 342 17.33 -6.06 4.14
CA LEU A 342 18.51 -5.26 4.35
C LEU A 342 19.60 -5.97 5.16
N ALA A 343 19.27 -7.03 5.91
CA ALA A 343 20.28 -7.84 6.61
C ALA A 343 21.20 -8.60 5.63
N ARG A 344 20.75 -8.78 4.38
CA ARG A 344 21.45 -9.51 3.32
C ARG A 344 22.26 -8.59 2.40
N MET A 345 22.33 -7.29 2.72
CA MET A 345 23.15 -6.34 1.98
C MET A 345 24.60 -6.82 1.92
N ALA A 346 25.09 -7.02 0.70
CA ALA A 346 26.46 -7.45 0.42
C ALA A 346 26.98 -6.73 -0.83
N ASP A 347 28.22 -7.02 -1.22
CA ASP A 347 28.77 -6.50 -2.48
C ASP A 347 27.88 -6.93 -3.66
N PRO A 348 27.65 -6.04 -4.66
CA PRO A 348 26.86 -6.37 -5.83
C PRO A 348 27.38 -7.64 -6.52
N PRO A 349 26.49 -8.46 -7.12
CA PRO A 349 26.92 -9.66 -7.80
C PRO A 349 27.88 -9.32 -8.95
N ALA A 350 28.83 -10.21 -9.21
CA ALA A 350 29.80 -10.03 -10.30
C ALA A 350 29.14 -9.97 -11.69
N ASP A 351 27.98 -10.62 -11.83
CA ASP A 351 27.13 -10.52 -13.01
C ASP A 351 26.03 -9.46 -12.79
N PRO A 352 26.03 -8.35 -13.55
CA PRO A 352 25.00 -7.31 -13.44
C PRO A 352 23.58 -7.78 -13.77
N ALA A 353 23.43 -8.94 -14.42
CA ALA A 353 22.13 -9.54 -14.72
C ALA A 353 21.56 -10.38 -13.56
N SER A 354 22.36 -10.63 -12.52
CA SER A 354 21.90 -11.35 -11.33
C SER A 354 21.11 -10.43 -10.41
N ASP A 355 20.09 -10.99 -9.77
CA ASP A 355 19.35 -10.31 -8.72
C ASP A 355 20.30 -9.88 -7.59
N PRO A 356 20.09 -8.70 -7.00
CA PRO A 356 20.94 -8.23 -5.93
C PRO A 356 20.71 -9.07 -4.66
N PRO A 357 21.74 -9.25 -3.80
CA PRO A 357 21.69 -10.19 -2.68
C PRO A 357 20.62 -9.86 -1.64
N GLU A 358 20.24 -8.59 -1.52
CA GLU A 358 19.17 -8.10 -0.66
C GLU A 358 17.76 -8.34 -1.22
N LEU A 359 17.60 -8.72 -2.49
CA LEU A 359 16.30 -9.14 -3.04
C LEU A 359 15.95 -10.53 -2.53
N LEU A 360 15.08 -10.59 -1.52
CA LEU A 360 14.65 -11.83 -0.87
C LEU A 360 13.63 -12.60 -1.71
N PHE A 361 12.66 -11.89 -2.30
CA PHE A 361 11.58 -12.53 -3.04
C PHE A 361 11.01 -11.64 -4.14
N LYS A 362 10.62 -12.25 -5.26
CA LYS A 362 9.94 -11.61 -6.39
C LYS A 362 8.56 -12.23 -6.60
N HIS A 363 7.51 -11.46 -6.34
CA HIS A 363 6.15 -11.83 -6.70
C HIS A 363 5.85 -11.42 -8.15
N VAL A 364 5.72 -12.41 -9.02
CA VAL A 364 5.46 -12.27 -10.47
C VAL A 364 4.01 -12.68 -10.80
N GLY A 365 3.09 -12.48 -9.86
CA GLY A 365 1.71 -12.94 -10.02
C GLY A 365 0.85 -12.02 -10.87
N HIS A 366 1.08 -10.71 -10.82
CA HIS A 366 0.28 -9.73 -11.52
C HIS A 366 0.63 -9.66 -13.01
N THR A 367 -0.38 -9.37 -13.83
CA THR A 367 -0.25 -9.21 -15.28
C THR A 367 -0.38 -7.76 -15.74
N ALA A 368 -0.62 -6.84 -14.80
CA ALA A 368 -0.66 -5.41 -15.01
C ALA A 368 0.11 -4.67 -13.90
N PRO A 369 0.42 -3.37 -14.08
CA PRO A 369 1.10 -2.56 -13.08
C PRO A 369 0.49 -2.69 -11.68
N VAL A 370 1.35 -2.78 -10.67
CA VAL A 370 0.91 -2.85 -9.26
C VAL A 370 0.52 -1.46 -8.80
N SER A 371 -0.72 -1.30 -8.31
CA SER A 371 -1.28 -0.01 -7.92
C SER A 371 -1.03 0.32 -6.43
N ASP A 372 -1.22 -0.65 -5.53
CA ASP A 372 -0.95 -0.49 -4.10
C ASP A 372 -0.56 -1.84 -3.47
N LEU A 373 0.11 -1.80 -2.33
CA LEU A 373 0.43 -2.99 -1.53
C LEU A 373 0.38 -2.69 -0.04
N CYS A 374 0.09 -3.70 0.76
CA CYS A 374 0.02 -3.58 2.21
C CYS A 374 0.41 -4.90 2.89
N TRP A 375 1.29 -4.80 3.89
CA TRP A 375 1.56 -5.90 4.81
C TRP A 375 0.37 -6.15 5.73
N ASP A 376 0.06 -7.42 5.99
CA ASP A 376 -0.88 -7.76 7.05
C ASP A 376 -0.26 -7.40 8.42
N PRO A 377 -0.95 -6.64 9.29
CA PRO A 377 -0.49 -6.35 10.65
C PRO A 377 -0.60 -7.53 11.64
N ASP A 378 -1.31 -8.64 11.31
CA ASP A 378 -1.47 -9.80 12.19
C ASP A 378 -0.60 -11.01 11.80
N THR A 379 -0.49 -11.31 10.50
CA THR A 379 0.28 -12.46 10.00
C THR A 379 1.63 -12.04 9.45
N PRO A 380 2.75 -12.47 10.05
CA PRO A 380 4.07 -12.25 9.47
C PRO A 380 4.16 -12.78 8.03
N TRP A 381 4.87 -12.02 7.20
CA TRP A 381 5.14 -12.35 5.79
C TRP A 381 3.93 -12.40 4.85
N MET A 382 2.73 -12.01 5.29
CA MET A 382 1.57 -11.93 4.43
C MET A 382 1.40 -10.50 3.88
N LEU A 383 1.14 -10.40 2.58
CA LEU A 383 0.86 -9.15 1.88
C LEU A 383 -0.47 -9.25 1.14
N ALA A 384 -1.06 -8.08 0.91
CA ALA A 384 -2.03 -7.87 -0.16
C ALA A 384 -1.44 -6.90 -1.20
N SER A 385 -1.73 -7.16 -2.47
CA SER A 385 -1.33 -6.29 -3.59
C SER A 385 -2.46 -6.22 -4.62
N THR A 386 -2.66 -5.04 -5.20
CA THR A 386 -3.66 -4.77 -6.24
C THR A 386 -3.00 -4.31 -7.52
N ALA A 387 -3.62 -4.60 -8.65
CA ALA A 387 -3.13 -4.18 -9.96
C ALA A 387 -4.25 -3.64 -10.85
N GLU A 388 -3.86 -3.00 -11.95
CA GLU A 388 -4.76 -2.34 -12.91
C GLU A 388 -5.64 -3.31 -13.71
N ASP A 389 -5.36 -4.62 -13.68
CA ASP A 389 -6.15 -5.68 -14.34
C ASP A 389 -7.27 -6.25 -13.45
N ASN A 390 -7.72 -5.47 -12.48
CA ASN A 390 -8.74 -5.83 -11.48
C ASN A 390 -8.30 -6.92 -10.49
N SER A 391 -7.05 -7.39 -10.55
CA SER A 391 -6.58 -8.44 -9.67
C SER A 391 -6.22 -7.91 -8.27
N VAL A 392 -6.65 -8.66 -7.26
CA VAL A 392 -6.19 -8.54 -5.87
C VAL A 392 -5.58 -9.87 -5.48
N HIS A 393 -4.31 -9.83 -5.07
CA HIS A 393 -3.60 -10.98 -4.54
C HIS A 393 -3.41 -10.83 -3.04
N VAL A 394 -3.76 -11.87 -2.28
CA VAL A 394 -3.35 -12.04 -0.89
C VAL A 394 -2.41 -13.23 -0.84
N TRP A 395 -1.17 -13.01 -0.41
CA TRP A 395 -0.14 -14.02 -0.52
C TRP A 395 0.86 -13.97 0.63
N ARG A 396 1.40 -15.13 0.97
CA ARG A 396 2.46 -15.31 1.95
C ARG A 396 3.54 -16.19 1.31
N MET A 397 4.76 -15.67 1.23
CA MET A 397 5.87 -16.44 0.68
C MET A 397 6.15 -17.69 1.52
N ALA A 398 6.73 -18.70 0.87
CA ALA A 398 7.01 -19.97 1.53
C ALA A 398 7.96 -19.77 2.71
N SER A 399 7.62 -20.34 3.86
CA SER A 399 8.39 -20.28 5.10
C SER A 399 9.86 -20.62 4.90
N ARG A 400 10.19 -21.62 4.07
CA ARG A 400 11.58 -21.98 3.73
C ARG A 400 12.40 -20.89 3.03
N ILE A 401 11.77 -19.85 2.50
CA ILE A 401 12.43 -18.68 1.90
C ILE A 401 12.70 -17.66 3.01
N SER A 402 11.69 -17.37 3.84
CA SER A 402 11.78 -16.40 4.93
C SER A 402 12.50 -16.91 6.18
N SER A 403 12.60 -18.24 6.37
CA SER A 403 13.13 -18.90 7.58
C SER A 403 14.55 -19.43 7.41
N GLN A 404 15.26 -19.12 6.32
CA GLN A 404 16.66 -19.57 6.15
C GLN A 404 17.61 -19.03 7.24
N GLU A 405 17.11 -18.21 8.17
CA GLU A 405 17.90 -17.53 9.21
C GLU A 405 17.69 -18.03 10.64
N GLU A 406 16.77 -18.96 10.93
CA GLU A 406 16.70 -19.51 12.30
C GLU A 406 17.85 -20.51 12.61
N HIS A 407 18.73 -20.82 11.65
CA HIS A 407 19.79 -21.84 11.78
C HIS A 407 21.18 -21.34 11.36
N GLN A 408 21.57 -20.12 11.72
CA GLN A 408 22.99 -19.72 11.75
C GLN A 408 23.41 -19.13 13.09
#